data_AF-A0A959FV96-F1
#
_entry.id   AF-A0A959FV96-F1
#
_cell.length_a   1.000
_cell.length_b   1.000
_cell.length_c   1.000
_cell.angle_alpha   90.00
_cell.angle_beta   90.00
_cell.angle_gamma   90.00
#
_symmetry.space_group_name_H-M   'P 1'
#
loop_
_entity.id
_entity.type
_entity.pdbx_description
1 polymer ?
#
loop_
_entity_poly.entity_id
_entity_poly.type
_entity_poly.pdbx_seq_one_letter_code
_entity_poly.pdbx_strand_id
1 'polypeptide(L)'
;MNNHKRPLAGLLLALGLLVAPKAQAQHYDFEYKPDENHSVFIILSEVWAEANEITAEVAKFNQREFGGAQLQIMRYKMPYISKQPVLFVTNLKSEAQALDYYRRLYEPFNKPDFMQMGIVEMAFPISDFNFNQVLLRESLDGYEAFFLANYRP
;
A
#
# COMPACT_ATOMS: atom_id res chain seq x y z
N MET A 1 -9.62 -79.42 28.98
CA MET A 1 -10.40 -78.17 28.83
C MET A 1 -9.58 -77.03 29.39
N ASN A 2 -9.19 -76.07 28.54
CA ASN A 2 -9.15 -74.62 28.82
C ASN A 2 -8.36 -73.92 27.70
N ASN A 3 -9.13 -73.44 26.72
CA ASN A 3 -8.72 -72.52 25.68
C ASN A 3 -8.61 -71.12 26.28
N HIS A 4 -7.42 -70.52 26.31
CA HIS A 4 -7.27 -69.08 26.50
C HIS A 4 -6.67 -68.45 25.25
N LYS A 5 -7.57 -67.90 24.42
CA LYS A 5 -7.24 -67.00 23.32
C LYS A 5 -6.78 -65.66 23.93
N ARG A 6 -5.57 -65.23 23.61
CA ARG A 6 -5.08 -63.86 23.91
C ARG A 6 -5.56 -62.91 22.80
N PRO A 7 -6.13 -61.73 23.12
CA PRO A 7 -6.43 -60.74 22.10
C PRO A 7 -5.16 -59.99 21.68
N LEU A 8 -5.03 -59.75 20.37
CA LEU A 8 -4.04 -58.86 19.78
C LEU A 8 -4.30 -57.42 20.24
N ALA A 9 -3.33 -56.80 20.88
CA ALA A 9 -3.30 -55.37 21.13
C ALA A 9 -3.02 -54.65 19.80
N GLY A 10 -4.05 -54.04 19.22
CA GLY A 10 -3.92 -53.15 18.07
C GLY A 10 -3.35 -51.81 18.53
N LEU A 11 -2.15 -51.47 18.07
CA LEU A 11 -1.55 -50.16 18.25
C LEU A 11 -2.13 -49.22 17.16
N LEU A 12 -3.10 -48.39 17.52
CA LEU A 12 -3.60 -47.32 16.66
C LEU A 12 -2.61 -46.14 16.70
N LEU A 13 -1.77 -46.03 15.66
CA LEU A 13 -1.02 -44.81 15.38
C LEU A 13 -2.01 -43.76 14.83
N ALA A 14 -2.42 -42.81 15.67
CA ALA A 14 -3.13 -41.63 15.21
C ALA A 14 -2.11 -40.66 14.58
N LEU A 15 -1.98 -40.66 13.25
CA LEU A 15 -1.34 -39.55 12.54
C LEU A 15 -2.26 -38.33 12.63
N GLY A 16 -1.94 -37.41 13.53
CA GLY A 16 -2.53 -36.07 13.51
C GLY A 16 -2.02 -35.31 12.29
N LEU A 17 -2.86 -35.16 11.27
CA LEU A 17 -2.63 -34.14 10.24
C LEU A 17 -2.73 -32.76 10.89
N LEU A 18 -1.59 -32.11 11.09
CA LEU A 18 -1.52 -30.66 11.30
C LEU A 18 -2.01 -29.98 10.02
N VAL A 19 -3.31 -29.72 9.93
CA VAL A 19 -3.85 -28.80 8.92
C VAL A 19 -3.40 -27.41 9.36
N ALA A 20 -2.33 -26.90 8.77
CA ALA A 20 -1.97 -25.50 8.92
C ALA A 20 -3.19 -24.66 8.52
N PRO A 21 -3.60 -23.67 9.34
CA PRO A 21 -4.70 -22.80 8.97
C PRO A 21 -4.31 -22.13 7.64
N LYS A 22 -5.10 -22.39 6.59
CA LYS A 22 -5.01 -21.60 5.37
C LYS A 22 -5.30 -20.17 5.81
N ALA A 23 -4.29 -19.30 5.71
CA ALA A 23 -4.48 -17.87 5.91
C ALA A 23 -5.72 -17.48 5.13
N GLN A 24 -6.77 -17.08 5.85
CA GLN A 24 -7.99 -16.61 5.24
C GLN A 24 -7.57 -15.36 4.49
N ALA A 25 -7.49 -15.45 3.16
CA ALA A 25 -7.26 -14.31 2.31
C ALA A 25 -8.37 -13.32 2.65
N GLN A 26 -8.01 -12.25 3.37
CA GLN A 26 -8.92 -11.13 3.54
C GLN A 26 -9.26 -10.68 2.13
N HIS A 27 -10.53 -10.85 1.75
CA HIS A 27 -11.03 -10.34 0.49
C HIS A 27 -10.98 -8.83 0.62
N TYR A 28 -9.90 -8.23 0.13
CA TYR A 28 -9.82 -6.79 0.02
C TYR A 28 -10.70 -6.38 -1.16
N ASP A 29 -11.61 -5.43 -0.97
CA ASP A 29 -12.41 -4.82 -2.05
C ASP A 29 -11.56 -3.98 -3.03
N PHE A 30 -10.23 -4.15 -3.00
CA PHE A 30 -9.31 -3.51 -3.92
C PHE A 30 -9.16 -4.36 -5.19
N GLU A 31 -9.16 -3.70 -6.33
CA GLU A 31 -9.05 -4.34 -7.63
C GLU A 31 -7.82 -3.85 -8.38
N TYR A 32 -7.15 -4.76 -9.10
CA TYR A 32 -6.03 -4.41 -9.97
C TYR A 32 -6.55 -3.78 -11.27
N LYS A 33 -6.27 -2.49 -11.46
CA LYS A 33 -6.80 -1.65 -12.55
C LYS A 33 -5.69 -0.86 -13.25
N PRO A 34 -4.76 -1.50 -13.98
CA PRO A 34 -3.54 -0.83 -14.48
C PRO A 34 -3.80 0.29 -15.49
N ASP A 35 -4.92 0.20 -16.23
CA ASP A 35 -5.29 1.14 -17.30
C ASP A 35 -6.11 2.34 -16.81
N GLU A 36 -6.48 2.37 -15.52
CA GLU A 36 -7.16 3.54 -14.94
C GLU A 36 -6.18 4.67 -14.65
N ASN A 37 -6.73 5.89 -14.48
CA ASN A 37 -5.94 6.94 -13.86
C ASN A 37 -5.50 6.49 -12.48
N HIS A 38 -4.27 6.89 -12.15
CA HIS A 38 -3.68 6.69 -10.86
C HIS A 38 -3.32 8.03 -10.25
N SER A 39 -3.15 7.99 -8.94
CA SER A 39 -2.52 9.03 -8.16
C SER A 39 -1.40 8.42 -7.32
N VAL A 40 -0.48 9.25 -6.84
CA VAL A 40 0.42 8.84 -5.75
C VAL A 40 -0.05 9.52 -4.47
N PHE A 41 -0.40 8.70 -3.48
CA PHE A 41 -0.62 9.12 -2.11
C PHE A 41 0.72 9.42 -1.45
N ILE A 42 0.80 10.54 -0.75
CA ILE A 42 1.92 10.87 0.12
C ILE A 42 1.33 11.21 1.50
N ILE A 43 1.58 10.34 2.46
CA ILE A 43 1.11 10.46 3.84
C ILE A 43 2.23 11.10 4.66
N LEU A 44 1.90 12.23 5.27
CA LEU A 44 2.84 12.98 6.08
C LEU A 44 2.87 12.42 7.50
N SER A 45 4.08 12.30 8.05
CA SER A 45 4.29 11.95 9.45
C SER A 45 3.80 13.06 10.37
N GLU A 46 3.63 12.77 11.66
CA GLU A 46 3.23 13.77 12.66
C GLU A 46 4.33 14.76 13.04
N VAL A 47 5.53 14.65 12.44
CA VAL A 47 6.64 15.58 12.67
C VAL A 47 6.24 16.98 12.19
N TRP A 48 6.69 18.03 12.90
CA TRP A 48 6.43 19.42 12.54
C TRP A 48 7.00 19.75 11.16
N ALA A 49 6.14 19.64 10.16
CA ALA A 49 6.33 20.21 8.84
C ALA A 49 5.00 20.84 8.44
N GLU A 50 5.03 22.10 8.00
CA GLU A 50 3.81 22.72 7.51
C GLU A 50 3.41 22.06 6.17
N ALA A 51 2.16 21.61 6.05
CA ALA A 51 1.66 20.98 4.83
C ALA A 51 1.86 21.86 3.57
N ASN A 52 1.93 23.19 3.76
CA ASN A 52 2.27 24.15 2.70
C ASN A 52 3.69 23.99 2.18
N GLU A 53 4.67 23.91 3.08
CA GLU A 53 6.08 23.73 2.71
C GLU A 53 6.27 22.41 1.98
N ILE A 54 5.67 21.32 2.48
CA ILE A 54 5.79 20.02 1.82
C ILE A 54 5.12 20.00 0.45
N THR A 55 3.97 20.67 0.30
CA THR A 55 3.37 20.82 -1.03
C THR A 55 4.28 21.58 -1.99
N ALA A 56 4.98 22.62 -1.52
CA ALA A 56 5.93 23.34 -2.35
C ALA A 56 7.12 22.46 -2.75
N GLU A 57 7.63 21.63 -1.84
CA GLU A 57 8.70 20.68 -2.14
C GLU A 57 8.27 19.58 -3.13
N VAL A 58 7.07 19.03 -2.96
CA VAL A 58 6.49 18.08 -3.94
C VAL A 58 6.30 18.77 -5.30
N ALA A 59 5.89 20.03 -5.34
CA ALA A 59 5.75 20.79 -6.59
C ALA A 59 7.10 21.01 -7.29
N LYS A 60 8.16 21.35 -6.53
CA LYS A 60 9.52 21.47 -7.07
C LYS A 60 10.00 20.14 -7.66
N PHE A 61 9.77 19.03 -6.95
CA PHE A 61 10.09 17.69 -7.44
C PHE A 61 9.32 17.38 -8.74
N ASN A 62 8.00 17.62 -8.77
CA ASN A 62 7.18 17.41 -9.96
C ASN A 62 7.70 18.21 -11.17
N GLN A 63 8.07 19.47 -10.95
CA GLN A 63 8.58 20.31 -12.04
C GLN A 63 9.93 19.80 -12.56
N ARG A 64 10.81 19.33 -11.68
CA ARG A 64 12.16 18.85 -12.02
C ARG A 64 12.12 17.53 -12.77
N GLU A 65 11.37 16.56 -12.27
CA GLU A 65 11.37 15.18 -12.80
C GLU A 65 10.26 14.95 -13.85
N PHE A 66 9.16 15.71 -13.78
CA PHE A 66 7.93 15.46 -14.54
C PHE A 66 7.36 16.73 -15.18
N GLY A 67 8.18 17.76 -15.47
CA GLY A 67 7.70 19.08 -15.92
C GLY A 67 6.78 19.08 -17.16
N GLY A 68 6.81 18.03 -17.99
CA GLY A 68 5.90 17.87 -19.13
C GLY A 68 4.55 17.21 -18.82
N ALA A 69 4.40 16.59 -17.65
CA ALA A 69 3.25 15.73 -17.33
C ALA A 69 2.04 16.47 -16.73
N GLN A 70 2.14 17.79 -16.48
CA GLN A 70 1.06 18.62 -15.91
C GLN A 70 0.43 18.03 -14.64
N LEU A 71 1.28 17.47 -13.76
CA LEU A 71 0.85 16.89 -12.49
C LEU A 71 0.23 17.95 -11.59
N GLN A 72 -0.81 17.57 -10.85
CA GLN A 72 -1.45 18.43 -9.86
C GLN A 72 -1.27 17.85 -8.46
N ILE A 73 -1.22 18.72 -7.46
CA ILE A 73 -1.16 18.32 -6.06
C ILE A 73 -2.47 18.72 -5.40
N MET A 74 -3.23 17.73 -4.96
CA MET A 74 -4.44 17.92 -4.16
C MET A 74 -4.14 17.59 -2.70
N ARG A 75 -4.90 18.18 -1.79
CA ARG A 75 -4.81 17.89 -0.35
C ARG A 75 -6.14 17.40 0.16
N TYR A 76 -6.11 16.26 0.85
CA TYR A 76 -7.30 15.70 1.48
C TYR A 76 -7.09 15.62 2.98
N LYS A 77 -8.09 16.07 3.74
CA LYS A 77 -8.13 15.86 5.18
C LYS A 77 -8.77 14.50 5.45
N MET A 78 -7.95 13.51 5.79
CA MET A 78 -8.36 12.12 6.03
C MET A 78 -7.96 11.73 7.46
N PRO A 79 -8.73 12.16 8.48
CA PRO A 79 -8.33 12.00 9.89
C PRO A 79 -8.23 10.53 10.34
N TYR A 80 -8.85 9.62 9.59
CA TYR A 80 -8.76 8.17 9.80
C TYR A 80 -7.48 7.55 9.22
N ILE A 81 -6.70 8.29 8.42
CA ILE A 81 -5.40 7.88 7.89
C ILE A 81 -4.26 8.65 8.56
N SER A 82 -4.36 9.97 8.63
CA SER A 82 -3.34 10.83 9.24
C SER A 82 -3.98 12.08 9.84
N LYS A 83 -3.36 12.60 10.90
CA LYS A 83 -3.74 13.91 11.46
C LYS A 83 -3.37 15.07 10.52
N GLN A 84 -2.37 14.87 9.67
CA GLN A 84 -1.97 15.83 8.65
C GLN A 84 -2.76 15.61 7.36
N PRO A 85 -2.88 16.62 6.48
CA PRO A 85 -3.44 16.42 5.15
C PRO A 85 -2.61 15.41 4.36
N VAL A 86 -3.29 14.45 3.72
CA VAL A 86 -2.67 13.55 2.75
C VAL A 86 -2.52 14.31 1.43
N LEU A 87 -1.34 14.25 0.83
CA LEU A 87 -1.09 14.85 -0.47
C LEU A 87 -1.33 13.83 -1.57
N PHE A 88 -1.92 14.30 -2.67
CA PHE A 88 -2.26 13.49 -3.82
C PHE A 88 -1.63 14.09 -5.04
N VAL A 89 -0.75 13.33 -5.68
CA VAL A 89 -0.20 13.70 -6.98
C VAL A 89 -1.04 13.03 -8.05
N THR A 90 -1.84 13.82 -8.77
CA THR A 90 -2.83 13.34 -9.74
C THR A 90 -2.36 13.55 -11.18
N ASN A 91 -3.21 13.20 -12.15
CA ASN A 91 -2.95 13.21 -13.59
C ASN A 91 -1.97 12.16 -14.10
N LEU A 92 -1.66 11.13 -13.30
CA LEU A 92 -0.91 9.97 -13.76
C LEU A 92 -1.89 9.05 -14.51
N LYS A 93 -1.71 8.90 -15.82
CA LYS A 93 -2.73 8.30 -16.70
C LYS A 93 -2.74 6.77 -16.70
N SER A 94 -1.82 6.15 -15.98
CA SER A 94 -1.71 4.70 -15.87
C SER A 94 -0.88 4.31 -14.65
N GLU A 95 -0.99 3.04 -14.28
CA GLU A 95 -0.13 2.41 -13.27
C GLU A 95 1.35 2.64 -13.56
N ALA A 96 1.77 2.47 -14.83
CA ALA A 96 3.17 2.61 -15.22
C ALA A 96 3.72 4.01 -14.90
N GLN A 97 2.91 5.06 -15.12
CA GLN A 97 3.31 6.43 -14.76
C GLN A 97 3.39 6.62 -13.24
N ALA A 98 2.42 6.07 -12.50
CA ALA A 98 2.42 6.19 -11.05
C ALA A 98 3.56 5.40 -10.38
N LEU A 99 3.89 4.22 -10.90
CA LEU A 99 5.06 3.46 -10.46
C LEU A 99 6.36 4.17 -10.82
N ASP A 100 6.43 4.81 -11.99
CA ASP A 100 7.61 5.61 -12.32
C ASP A 100 7.80 6.77 -11.34
N TYR A 101 6.72 7.51 -11.04
CA TYR A 101 6.71 8.54 -10.02
C TYR A 101 7.17 8.01 -8.65
N TYR A 102 6.57 6.89 -8.22
CA TYR A 102 6.92 6.24 -6.97
C TYR A 102 8.41 5.88 -6.92
N ARG A 103 8.96 5.22 -7.95
CA ARG A 103 10.38 4.86 -7.98
C ARG A 103 11.30 6.08 -7.90
N ARG A 104 10.96 7.19 -8.57
CA ARG A 104 11.73 8.44 -8.50
C ARG A 104 11.75 9.05 -7.10
N LEU A 105 10.69 8.90 -6.30
CA LEU A 105 10.68 9.35 -4.89
C LEU A 105 11.71 8.61 -4.03
N TYR A 106 12.05 7.36 -4.38
CA TYR A 106 12.95 6.50 -3.61
C TYR A 106 14.32 6.31 -4.28
N GLU A 107 14.61 7.00 -5.39
CA GLU A 107 15.86 6.88 -6.11
C GLU A 107 17.04 7.35 -5.23
N PRO A 108 18.03 6.49 -4.92
CA PRO A 108 19.04 6.79 -3.89
C PRO A 108 19.86 8.08 -4.13
N PHE A 109 20.11 8.42 -5.41
CA PHE A 109 20.96 9.55 -5.78
C PHE A 109 20.19 10.85 -6.06
N ASN A 110 18.86 10.80 -6.13
CA ASN A 110 18.01 11.95 -6.44
C ASN A 110 16.76 12.02 -5.55
N LYS A 111 16.82 11.36 -4.39
CA LYS A 111 15.74 11.33 -3.40
C LYS A 111 15.45 12.77 -2.96
N PRO A 112 14.22 13.28 -3.11
CA PRO A 112 13.92 14.66 -2.74
C PRO A 112 14.01 14.84 -1.21
N ASP A 113 14.38 16.04 -0.77
CA ASP A 113 14.68 16.34 0.65
C ASP A 113 13.52 15.97 1.59
N PHE A 114 12.28 16.22 1.18
CA PHE A 114 11.09 15.88 1.98
C PHE A 114 10.95 14.37 2.25
N MET A 115 11.53 13.51 1.41
CA MET A 115 11.58 12.06 1.64
C MET A 115 12.77 11.63 2.53
N GLN A 116 13.78 12.49 2.69
CA GLN A 116 14.97 12.21 3.52
C GLN A 116 14.78 12.69 4.97
N MET A 117 13.98 13.74 5.17
CA MET A 117 13.79 14.40 6.47
C MET A 117 12.83 13.66 7.43
N GLY A 118 12.32 12.48 7.06
CA GLY A 118 11.33 11.74 7.87
C GLY A 118 9.94 12.39 7.92
N ILE A 119 9.66 13.30 6.99
CA ILE A 119 8.39 14.03 6.91
C ILE A 119 7.31 13.19 6.21
N VAL A 120 7.72 12.32 5.29
CA VAL A 120 6.82 11.35 4.65
C VAL A 120 6.89 10.06 5.43
N GLU A 121 5.75 9.63 5.96
CA GLU A 121 5.58 8.34 6.61
C GLU A 121 5.53 7.23 5.58
N MET A 122 4.68 7.39 4.57
CA MET A 122 4.56 6.45 3.47
C MET A 122 4.06 7.13 2.20
N ALA A 123 4.40 6.56 1.06
CA ALA A 123 3.83 6.92 -0.23
C ALA A 123 3.48 5.65 -1.01
N PHE A 124 2.46 5.70 -1.86
CA PHE A 124 2.12 4.57 -2.75
C PHE A 124 1.24 5.03 -3.92
N PRO A 125 1.39 4.40 -5.11
CA PRO A 125 0.42 4.46 -6.19
C PRO A 125 -0.95 3.93 -5.77
N ILE A 126 -2.01 4.54 -6.31
CA ILE A 126 -3.39 4.10 -6.14
C ILE A 126 -4.24 4.46 -7.36
N SER A 127 -5.05 3.51 -7.85
CA SER A 127 -6.03 3.78 -8.92
C SER A 127 -7.20 4.59 -8.40
N ASP A 128 -7.91 5.29 -9.29
CA ASP A 128 -9.14 6.01 -8.94
C ASP A 128 -10.18 5.08 -8.27
N PHE A 129 -10.34 3.85 -8.77
CA PHE A 129 -11.21 2.85 -8.14
C PHE A 129 -10.82 2.55 -6.70
N ASN A 130 -9.54 2.19 -6.45
CA ASN A 130 -9.09 1.83 -5.12
C ASN A 130 -9.10 3.03 -4.17
N PHE A 131 -8.87 4.23 -4.68
CA PHE A 131 -9.01 5.45 -3.90
C PHE A 131 -10.44 5.63 -3.39
N ASN A 132 -11.44 5.42 -4.24
CA ASN A 132 -12.84 5.46 -3.81
C ASN A 132 -13.15 4.41 -2.74
N GLN A 133 -12.54 3.22 -2.81
CA GLN A 133 -12.69 2.21 -1.75
C GLN A 133 -12.11 2.66 -0.41
N VAL A 134 -10.94 3.33 -0.43
CA VAL A 134 -10.34 3.92 0.77
C VAL A 134 -11.25 4.99 1.37
N LEU A 135 -11.86 5.84 0.54
CA LEU A 135 -12.82 6.86 0.99
C LEU A 135 -14.07 6.24 1.62
N LEU A 136 -14.65 5.23 0.97
CA LEU A 136 -15.88 4.58 1.44
C LEU A 136 -15.67 3.81 2.76
N ARG A 137 -14.49 3.19 2.92
CA ARG A 137 -14.14 2.40 4.10
C ARG A 137 -13.54 3.23 5.22
N GLU A 138 -13.14 4.47 4.94
CA GLU A 138 -12.37 5.31 5.85
C GLU A 138 -11.14 4.58 6.43
N SER A 139 -10.44 3.80 5.61
CA SER A 139 -9.30 3.01 6.05
C SER A 139 -8.38 2.59 4.89
N LEU A 140 -7.08 2.49 5.18
CA LEU A 140 -6.07 1.91 4.30
C LEU A 140 -5.78 0.43 4.60
N ASP A 141 -6.51 -0.17 5.54
CA ASP A 141 -6.24 -1.54 5.98
C ASP A 141 -6.31 -2.52 4.81
N GLY A 142 -5.18 -3.22 4.62
CA GLY A 142 -5.00 -4.19 3.54
C GLY A 142 -4.51 -3.61 2.22
N TYR A 143 -4.51 -2.29 2.06
CA TYR A 143 -4.10 -1.68 0.79
C TYR A 143 -2.61 -1.87 0.53
N GLU A 144 -1.77 -1.71 1.55
CA GLU A 144 -0.33 -1.95 1.40
C GLU A 144 -0.02 -3.39 0.95
N ALA A 145 -0.68 -4.38 1.57
CA ALA A 145 -0.52 -5.77 1.18
C ALA A 145 -1.00 -6.03 -0.26
N PHE A 146 -2.14 -5.43 -0.64
CA PHE A 146 -2.64 -5.46 -2.02
C PHE A 146 -1.65 -4.81 -2.99
N PHE A 147 -1.09 -3.65 -2.66
CA PHE A 147 -0.13 -2.92 -3.49
C PHE A 147 1.12 -3.77 -3.75
N LEU A 148 1.74 -4.29 -2.69
CA LEU A 148 2.95 -5.11 -2.80
C LEU A 148 2.72 -6.38 -3.62
N ALA A 149 1.54 -7.00 -3.51
CA ALA A 149 1.19 -8.21 -4.25
C ALA A 149 0.98 -7.96 -5.75
N ASN A 150 0.48 -6.79 -6.15
CA ASN A 150 0.01 -6.55 -7.52
C ASN A 150 0.92 -5.61 -8.32
N TYR A 151 1.48 -4.57 -7.71
CA TYR A 151 2.20 -3.52 -8.43
C TYR A 151 3.70 -3.82 -8.62
N ARG A 152 4.23 -4.83 -7.93
CA ARG A 152 5.66 -5.24 -7.97
C ARG A 152 6.63 -4.04 -8.01
N PRO A 153 6.55 -3.15 -7.01
CA PRO A 153 7.35 -1.92 -6.95
C PRO A 153 8.86 -2.16 -6.94
#